data_AF-A0A7C1MKN9-F1
#
_entry.id   AF-A0A7C1MKN9-F1
#
_cell.length_a   1.000
_cell.length_b   1.000
_cell.length_c   1.000
_cell.angle_alpha   90.00
_cell.angle_beta   90.00
_cell.angle_gamma   90.00
#
_symmetry.space_group_name_H-M   'P 1'
#
loop_
_entity.id
_entity.type
_entity.pdbx_description
1 polymer ?
#
loop_
_entity_poly.entity_id
_entity_poly.type
_entity_poly.pdbx_seq_one_letter_code
_entity_poly.pdbx_strand_id
1 'polypeptide(L)'
;MTQNIERQIIELIATDRIYIPISSMNGKLYRTRPKLGKALGLSEGDSFEGERVCTRVEEGEQLKARTMKEAIDKFCEEYTRHGKILRGYIEEKRDEREVNLTFGMNEGCRLTEVDYMSVMKNLGYTDALAQKTLPGILDYSRRLSKKRDEERSVLIG
;
A
#
# COMPACT_ATOMS: atom_id res chain seq x y z
N MET A 1 8.12 -21.87 -4.84
CA MET A 1 7.86 -20.82 -3.83
C MET A 1 7.78 -19.44 -4.48
N THR A 2 8.74 -19.06 -5.32
CA THR A 2 8.81 -17.81 -6.10
C THR A 2 7.54 -17.46 -6.91
N GLN A 3 6.97 -18.42 -7.66
CA GLN A 3 5.74 -18.18 -8.45
C GLN A 3 4.51 -17.82 -7.60
N ASN A 4 4.47 -18.26 -6.34
CA ASN A 4 3.35 -17.95 -5.44
C ASN A 4 3.46 -16.51 -4.92
N ILE A 5 4.66 -16.07 -4.55
CA ILE A 5 4.95 -14.70 -4.11
C ILE A 5 4.68 -13.70 -5.25
N GLU A 6 5.17 -13.99 -6.46
CA GLU A 6 4.92 -13.14 -7.63
C GLU A 6 3.42 -12.97 -7.92
N ARG A 7 2.65 -14.06 -7.84
CA ARG A 7 1.19 -13.98 -8.00
C ARG A 7 0.53 -13.11 -6.92
N GLN A 8 0.97 -13.21 -5.67
CA GLN A 8 0.43 -12.40 -4.58
C GLN A 8 0.78 -10.91 -4.76
N ILE A 9 1.98 -10.58 -5.27
CA ILE A 9 2.36 -9.21 -5.61
C ILE A 9 1.52 -8.68 -6.77
N ILE A 10 1.28 -9.49 -7.81
CA ILE A 10 0.36 -9.17 -8.92
C ILE A 10 -1.03 -8.85 -8.38
N GLU A 11 -1.54 -9.65 -7.45
CA GLU A 11 -2.84 -9.41 -6.79
C GLU A 11 -2.85 -8.11 -5.98
N LEU A 12 -1.75 -7.78 -5.27
CA LEU A 12 -1.60 -6.52 -4.56
C LEU A 12 -1.61 -5.31 -5.51
N ILE A 13 -0.84 -5.36 -6.60
CA ILE A 13 -0.78 -4.30 -7.62
C ILE A 13 -2.17 -4.12 -8.27
N ALA A 14 -2.83 -5.22 -8.65
CA ALA A 14 -4.15 -5.17 -9.26
C ALA A 14 -5.20 -4.57 -8.29
N THR A 15 -5.16 -4.98 -7.02
CA THR A 15 -6.01 -4.44 -5.94
C THR A 15 -5.81 -2.94 -5.78
N ASP A 16 -4.56 -2.47 -5.79
CA ASP A 16 -4.23 -1.05 -5.69
C ASP A 16 -4.72 -0.25 -6.90
N ARG A 17 -4.59 -0.79 -8.12
CA ARG A 17 -5.05 -0.10 -9.33
C ARG A 17 -6.57 -0.05 -9.46
N ILE A 18 -7.29 -1.01 -8.88
CA ILE A 18 -8.78 -1.02 -8.79
C ILE A 18 -9.27 -0.06 -7.69
N TYR A 19 -8.54 0.04 -6.58
CA TYR A 19 -8.87 0.91 -5.45
C TYR A 19 -9.08 2.36 -5.84
N ILE A 20 -8.22 2.89 -6.71
CA ILE A 20 -8.19 4.31 -7.03
C ILE A 20 -9.42 4.79 -7.80
N PRO A 21 -9.89 4.11 -8.88
CA PRO A 21 -11.09 4.54 -9.60
C PRO A 21 -12.40 4.18 -8.87
N ILE A 22 -12.41 3.19 -7.96
CA ILE A 22 -13.65 2.69 -7.34
C ILE A 22 -13.73 3.15 -5.87
N SER A 23 -14.03 4.43 -5.68
CA SER A 23 -14.18 5.05 -4.35
C SER A 23 -15.31 4.43 -3.51
N SER A 24 -16.33 3.84 -4.13
CA SER A 24 -17.42 3.14 -3.43
C SER A 24 -16.96 1.87 -2.71
N MET A 25 -15.83 1.28 -3.10
CA MET A 25 -15.24 0.10 -2.47
C MET A 25 -13.97 0.41 -1.66
N ASN A 26 -13.71 1.71 -1.48
CA ASN A 26 -12.52 2.25 -0.83
C ASN A 26 -12.29 1.58 0.54
N GLY A 27 -13.31 1.40 1.36
CA GLY A 27 -13.17 0.76 2.69
C GLY A 27 -12.70 -0.71 2.64
N LYS A 28 -13.21 -1.53 1.70
CA LYS A 28 -12.82 -2.95 1.58
C LYS A 28 -11.41 -3.06 1.01
N LEU A 29 -11.16 -2.37 -0.10
CA LEU A 29 -9.87 -2.39 -0.80
C LEU A 29 -8.74 -1.75 0.03
N TYR A 30 -9.02 -0.67 0.75
CA TYR A 30 -8.08 -0.05 1.68
C TYR A 30 -7.60 -1.02 2.76
N ARG A 31 -8.51 -1.83 3.32
CA ARG A 31 -8.19 -2.84 4.35
C ARG A 31 -7.52 -4.09 3.76
N THR A 32 -7.78 -4.42 2.49
CA THR A 32 -7.21 -5.60 1.84
C THR A 32 -5.74 -5.41 1.47
N ARG A 33 -5.31 -4.22 1.02
CA ARG A 33 -3.91 -4.00 0.59
C ARG A 33 -2.87 -4.30 1.70
N PRO A 34 -3.01 -3.80 2.94
CA PRO A 34 -2.07 -4.15 4.02
C PRO A 34 -2.09 -5.65 4.35
N LYS A 35 -3.25 -6.31 4.26
CA LYS A 35 -3.36 -7.75 4.51
C LYS A 35 -2.62 -8.57 3.45
N LEU A 36 -2.76 -8.20 2.18
CA LEU A 36 -2.03 -8.82 1.08
C LEU A 36 -0.52 -8.57 1.22
N GLY A 37 -0.11 -7.35 1.56
CA GLY A 37 1.30 -7.04 1.82
C GLY A 37 1.89 -7.85 2.98
N LYS A 38 1.20 -7.92 4.13
CA LYS A 38 1.61 -8.76 5.28
C LYS A 38 1.67 -10.25 4.94
N ALA A 39 0.78 -10.74 4.07
CA ALA A 39 0.73 -12.14 3.69
C ALA A 39 1.92 -12.59 2.82
N LEU A 40 2.68 -11.67 2.22
CA LEU A 40 3.90 -11.99 1.47
C LEU A 40 5.00 -12.58 2.37
N GLY A 41 4.94 -12.31 3.69
CA GLY A 41 5.91 -12.84 4.65
C GLY A 41 7.33 -12.28 4.50
N LEU A 42 7.48 -11.13 3.81
CA LEU A 42 8.74 -10.42 3.67
C LEU A 42 9.03 -9.62 4.94
N SER A 43 10.26 -9.69 5.42
CA SER A 43 10.77 -8.96 6.58
C SER A 43 11.51 -7.70 6.15
N GLU A 44 11.87 -6.86 7.12
CA GLU A 44 12.66 -5.65 6.88
C GLU A 44 13.97 -5.97 6.15
N GLY A 45 14.28 -5.21 5.10
CA GLY A 45 15.45 -5.44 4.25
C GLY A 45 15.27 -6.53 3.19
N ASP A 46 14.16 -7.27 3.21
CA ASP A 46 13.87 -8.24 2.16
C ASP A 46 13.44 -7.53 0.86
N SER A 47 13.87 -8.10 -0.25
CA SER A 47 13.43 -7.74 -1.58
C SER A 47 13.11 -8.99 -2.39
N PHE A 48 12.24 -8.83 -3.36
CA PHE A 48 11.89 -9.87 -4.31
C PHE A 48 11.81 -9.27 -5.71
N GLU A 49 12.57 -9.86 -6.63
CA GLU A 49 12.46 -9.64 -8.06
C GLU A 49 11.90 -10.90 -8.72
N GLY A 50 10.70 -10.76 -9.28
CA GLY A 50 10.06 -11.75 -10.13
C GLY A 50 10.27 -11.45 -11.62
N GLU A 51 9.58 -12.20 -12.46
CA GLU A 51 9.62 -11.98 -13.91
C GLU A 51 8.93 -10.66 -14.28
N ARG A 52 7.77 -10.39 -13.69
CA ARG A 52 6.91 -9.24 -14.01
C ARG A 52 6.92 -8.14 -12.95
N VAL A 53 7.34 -8.45 -11.73
CA VAL A 53 7.13 -7.61 -10.55
C VAL A 53 8.40 -7.47 -9.71
N CYS A 54 8.49 -6.36 -9.00
CA CYS A 54 9.51 -6.12 -7.99
C CYS A 54 8.84 -5.66 -6.68
N THR A 55 9.44 -6.02 -5.55
CA THR A 55 9.02 -5.50 -4.24
C THR A 55 10.21 -5.41 -3.29
N ARG A 56 10.17 -4.42 -2.39
CA ARG A 56 11.17 -4.18 -1.35
C ARG A 56 10.49 -3.71 -0.07
N VAL A 57 10.99 -4.14 1.07
CA VAL A 57 10.51 -3.66 2.38
C VAL A 57 11.46 -2.59 2.88
N GLU A 58 10.95 -1.38 3.05
CA GLU A 58 11.72 -0.21 3.49
C GLU A 58 11.11 0.39 4.75
N GLU A 59 11.98 0.85 5.66
CA GLU A 59 11.59 1.75 6.74
C GLU A 59 11.34 3.13 6.15
N GLY A 60 10.15 3.67 6.36
CA GLY A 60 9.79 5.00 5.85
C GLY A 60 9.53 5.96 7.00
N GLU A 61 10.45 6.90 7.25
CA GLU A 61 10.14 8.07 8.08
C GLU A 61 9.29 9.07 7.27
N GLN A 62 7.96 8.98 7.35
CA GLN A 62 7.11 10.03 6.78
C GLN A 62 7.00 11.24 7.72
N LEU A 63 7.71 12.31 7.39
CA LEU A 63 7.44 13.64 7.95
C LEU A 63 6.15 14.21 7.33
N LYS A 64 5.03 14.16 8.08
CA LYS A 64 3.77 14.84 7.72
C LYS A 64 3.74 16.32 8.18
N ALA A 65 3.03 17.15 7.41
CA ALA A 65 2.93 18.62 7.49
C ALA A 65 2.47 19.22 8.85
N ARG A 66 2.70 20.55 9.03
CA ARG A 66 2.57 21.40 10.24
C ARG A 66 1.79 20.78 11.42
N THR A 67 2.48 20.66 12.53
CA THR A 67 2.58 19.41 13.27
C THR A 67 1.93 19.49 14.65
N MET A 68 1.34 18.38 15.11
CA MET A 68 1.00 18.11 16.52
C MET A 68 2.11 18.56 17.49
N LYS A 69 3.36 18.54 17.03
CA LYS A 69 4.56 19.10 17.66
C LYS A 69 4.38 20.53 18.19
N GLU A 70 3.77 21.46 17.47
CA GLU A 70 3.57 22.84 17.96
C GLU A 70 2.57 22.90 19.13
N ALA A 71 1.52 22.07 19.09
CA ALA A 71 0.56 21.94 20.19
C ALA A 71 1.18 21.20 21.40
N ILE A 72 2.01 20.19 21.15
CA ILE A 72 2.77 19.46 22.18
C ILE A 72 3.84 20.36 22.79
N ASP A 73 4.52 21.19 22.00
CA ASP A 73 5.54 22.12 22.46
C ASP A 73 4.90 23.17 23.37
N LYS A 74 3.79 23.79 22.97
CA LYS A 74 3.01 24.68 23.85
C LYS A 74 2.50 23.98 25.11
N PHE A 75 2.00 22.75 25.00
CA PHE A 75 1.57 21.97 26.17
C PHE A 75 2.73 21.63 27.11
N CYS A 76 3.92 21.37 26.57
CA CYS A 76 5.13 21.09 27.34
C CYS A 76 5.70 22.35 28.01
N GLU A 77 5.56 23.52 27.36
CA GLU A 77 5.89 24.82 27.93
C GLU A 77 4.95 25.16 29.10
N GLU A 78 3.65 24.92 28.95
CA GLU A 78 2.62 25.25 29.94
C GLU A 78 2.57 24.25 31.12
N TYR A 79 2.87 22.97 30.86
CA TYR A 79 2.79 21.90 31.87
C TYR A 79 4.06 21.04 31.91
N THR A 80 5.19 21.60 32.34
CA THR A 80 6.53 21.01 32.23
C THR A 80 6.66 19.57 32.78
N ARG A 81 6.00 19.24 33.90
CA ARG A 81 6.05 17.89 34.50
C ARG A 81 5.27 16.86 33.67
N HIS A 82 4.09 17.22 33.17
CA HIS A 82 3.23 16.35 32.37
C HIS A 82 3.68 16.29 30.91
N GLY A 83 4.27 17.37 30.40
CA GLY A 83 4.90 17.44 29.09
C GLY A 83 6.06 16.45 28.94
N LYS A 84 6.88 16.26 29.99
CA LYS A 84 7.93 15.21 29.98
C LYS A 84 7.36 13.80 29.89
N ILE A 85 6.26 13.52 30.60
CA ILE A 85 5.57 12.22 30.55
C ILE A 85 4.92 12.00 29.18
N LEU A 86 4.28 13.04 28.64
CA LEU A 86 3.68 13.02 27.31
C LEU A 86 4.74 12.82 26.22
N ARG A 87 5.91 13.49 26.31
CA ARG A 87 7.05 13.23 25.42
C ARG A 87 7.53 11.79 25.55
N GLY A 88 7.65 11.27 26.77
CA GLY A 88 7.97 9.86 27.01
C GLY A 88 7.01 8.90 26.28
N TYR A 89 5.69 9.10 26.40
CA TYR A 89 4.71 8.28 25.68
C TYR A 89 4.72 8.48 24.16
N ILE A 90 5.02 9.68 23.68
CA ILE A 90 5.13 9.97 22.24
C ILE A 90 6.39 9.34 21.66
N GLU A 91 7.51 9.40 22.37
CA GLU A 91 8.76 8.75 22.01
C GLU A 91 8.60 7.23 22.01
N GLU A 92 7.97 6.66 23.05
CA GLU A 92 7.65 5.23 23.14
C GLU A 92 6.67 4.75 22.04
N LYS A 93 5.72 5.61 21.60
CA LYS A 93 4.84 5.31 20.46
C LYS A 93 5.48 5.55 19.09
N ARG A 94 6.52 6.39 18.99
CA ARG A 94 7.28 6.59 17.73
C ARG A 94 8.23 5.42 17.45
N ASP A 95 8.56 4.65 18.48
CA ASP A 95 9.28 3.38 18.34
C ASP A 95 8.40 2.24 17.76
N GLU A 96 7.10 2.46 17.52
CA GLU A 96 6.32 1.63 16.59
C GLU A 96 6.75 1.97 15.14
N ARG A 97 7.84 1.33 14.69
CA ARG A 97 8.40 1.52 13.35
C ARG A 97 7.35 1.26 12.25
N GLU A 98 7.13 2.24 11.37
CA GLU A 98 6.28 2.08 10.20
C GLU A 98 7.03 1.31 9.09
N VAL A 99 6.79 0.00 9.00
CA VAL A 99 7.33 -0.85 7.93
C VAL A 99 6.49 -0.66 6.68
N ASN A 100 7.11 -0.22 5.58
CA ASN A 100 6.45 -0.04 4.29
C ASN A 100 6.91 -1.11 3.30
N LEU A 101 5.95 -1.72 2.61
CA LEU A 101 6.21 -2.57 1.47
C LEU A 101 6.05 -1.74 0.20
N THR A 102 7.16 -1.49 -0.50
CA THR A 102 7.17 -0.86 -1.82
C THR A 102 7.09 -1.94 -2.89
N PHE A 103 6.14 -1.82 -3.81
CA PHE A 103 5.85 -2.81 -4.87
C PHE A 103 5.64 -2.12 -6.22
N GLY A 104 6.02 -2.80 -7.31
CA GLY A 104 5.95 -2.27 -8.66
C GLY A 104 5.95 -3.36 -9.73
N MET A 105 5.78 -2.94 -10.99
CA MET A 105 5.97 -3.81 -12.15
C MET A 105 7.37 -3.55 -12.73
N ASN A 106 8.01 -4.59 -13.25
CA ASN A 106 9.27 -4.44 -13.99
C ASN A 106 9.04 -3.67 -15.29
N GLU A 107 10.09 -3.05 -15.82
CA GLU A 107 10.01 -2.29 -17.06
C GLU A 107 9.45 -3.15 -18.23
N GLY A 108 8.51 -2.58 -18.99
CA GLY A 108 7.85 -3.28 -20.09
C GLY A 108 6.76 -4.29 -19.68
N CYS A 109 6.66 -4.63 -18.39
CA CYS A 109 5.67 -5.58 -17.90
C CYS A 109 4.31 -4.91 -17.63
N ARG A 110 3.22 -5.66 -17.80
CA ARG A 110 1.86 -5.16 -17.57
C ARG A 110 0.99 -6.21 -16.92
N LEU A 111 0.03 -5.77 -16.11
CA LEU A 111 -1.06 -6.61 -15.64
C LEU A 111 -1.98 -6.99 -16.81
N THR A 112 -2.37 -8.26 -16.85
CA THR A 112 -3.28 -8.82 -17.84
C THR A 112 -4.73 -8.66 -17.40
N GLU A 113 -5.66 -8.86 -18.33
CA GLU A 113 -7.09 -8.89 -18.02
C GLU A 113 -7.45 -9.95 -16.97
N VAL A 114 -6.79 -11.11 -17.06
CA VAL A 114 -6.98 -12.23 -16.12
C VAL A 114 -6.61 -11.82 -14.70
N ASP A 115 -5.54 -11.05 -14.54
CA ASP A 115 -5.08 -10.56 -13.23
C ASP A 115 -6.16 -9.67 -12.57
N TYR A 116 -6.73 -8.73 -13.32
CA TYR A 116 -7.80 -7.86 -12.81
C TYR A 116 -9.10 -8.63 -12.54
N MET A 117 -9.47 -9.54 -13.44
CA MET A 117 -10.67 -10.35 -13.30
C MET A 117 -10.63 -11.21 -12.04
N SER A 118 -9.47 -11.81 -11.73
CA SER A 118 -9.28 -12.59 -10.50
C SER A 118 -9.55 -11.75 -9.25
N VAL A 119 -8.98 -10.54 -9.19
CA VAL A 119 -9.18 -9.63 -8.05
C VAL A 119 -10.63 -9.16 -7.96
N MET A 120 -11.27 -8.80 -9.07
CA MET A 120 -12.68 -8.37 -9.07
C MET A 120 -13.63 -9.46 -8.59
N LYS A 121 -13.41 -10.71 -9.00
CA LYS A 121 -14.19 -11.86 -8.49
C LYS A 121 -14.01 -12.04 -6.99
N ASN A 122 -12.79 -11.96 -6.48
CA ASN A 122 -12.52 -12.01 -5.03
C ASN A 122 -13.17 -10.86 -4.24
N LEU A 123 -13.40 -9.71 -4.90
CA LEU A 123 -14.13 -8.60 -4.31
C LEU A 123 -15.65 -8.80 -4.28
N GLY A 124 -16.17 -9.83 -4.95
CA GLY A 124 -17.59 -10.19 -5.01
C GLY A 124 -18.28 -9.77 -6.31
N TYR A 125 -17.54 -9.39 -7.35
CA TYR A 125 -18.14 -9.11 -8.65
C TYR A 125 -18.58 -10.41 -9.31
N THR A 126 -19.76 -10.38 -9.94
CA THR A 126 -20.14 -11.42 -10.90
C THR A 126 -19.31 -11.28 -12.17
N ASP A 127 -19.17 -12.35 -12.93
CA ASP A 127 -18.40 -12.37 -14.18
C ASP A 127 -18.87 -11.29 -15.17
N ALA A 128 -20.18 -11.12 -15.31
CA ALA A 128 -20.78 -10.10 -16.17
C ALA A 128 -20.46 -8.67 -15.70
N LEU A 129 -20.50 -8.41 -14.37
CA LEU A 129 -20.18 -7.09 -13.82
C LEU A 129 -18.68 -6.78 -13.93
N ALA A 130 -17.83 -7.77 -13.68
CA ALA A 130 -16.38 -7.65 -13.82
C ALA A 130 -15.99 -7.34 -15.26
N GLN A 131 -16.54 -8.07 -16.24
CA GLN A 131 -16.31 -7.82 -17.67
C GLN A 131 -16.78 -6.43 -18.10
N LYS A 132 -17.93 -5.97 -17.60
CA LYS A 132 -18.44 -4.62 -17.90
C LYS A 132 -17.53 -3.51 -17.36
N THR A 133 -16.91 -3.73 -16.20
CA THR A 133 -16.11 -2.72 -15.50
C THR A 133 -14.64 -2.72 -15.95
N LEU A 134 -14.16 -3.86 -16.45
CA LEU A 134 -12.78 -4.10 -16.85
C LEU A 134 -12.20 -3.04 -17.81
N PRO A 135 -12.87 -2.63 -18.91
CA PRO A 135 -12.30 -1.64 -19.83
C PRO A 135 -11.95 -0.32 -19.15
N GLY A 136 -12.81 0.17 -18.24
CA GLY A 136 -12.57 1.40 -17.49
C GLY A 136 -11.38 1.30 -16.54
N ILE A 137 -11.21 0.14 -15.90
CA ILE A 137 -10.06 -0.14 -15.02
C ILE A 137 -8.77 -0.20 -15.83
N LEU A 138 -8.77 -0.89 -16.98
CA LEU A 138 -7.60 -1.00 -17.84
C LEU A 138 -7.16 0.37 -18.37
N ASP A 139 -8.10 1.20 -18.83
CA ASP A 139 -7.80 2.54 -19.31
C ASP A 139 -7.29 3.47 -18.20
N TYR A 140 -7.77 3.30 -16.98
CA TYR A 140 -7.25 4.02 -15.82
C TYR A 140 -5.84 3.56 -15.46
N SER A 141 -5.63 2.24 -15.39
CA SER A 141 -4.34 1.60 -15.14
C SER A 141 -3.26 2.05 -16.13
N ARG A 142 -3.59 2.08 -17.43
CA ARG A 142 -2.70 2.60 -18.48
C ARG A 142 -2.35 4.07 -18.29
N ARG A 143 -3.30 4.88 -17.82
CA ARG A 143 -3.07 6.30 -17.51
C ARG A 143 -2.20 6.50 -16.27
N LEU A 144 -2.30 5.62 -15.28
CA LEU A 144 -1.45 5.64 -14.09
C LEU A 144 0.00 5.27 -14.44
N SER A 145 0.20 4.17 -15.16
CA SER A 145 1.55 3.71 -15.56
C SER A 145 2.30 4.73 -16.42
N LYS A 146 1.60 5.62 -17.14
CA LYS A 146 2.23 6.70 -17.94
C LYS A 146 2.59 7.95 -17.14
N LYS A 147 2.05 8.13 -15.93
CA LYS A 147 2.13 9.40 -15.18
C LYS A 147 3.08 9.38 -13.98
N ARG A 148 3.55 8.21 -13.53
CA ARG A 148 4.36 8.04 -12.31
C ARG A 148 5.35 6.89 -12.48
N ASP A 149 6.49 6.97 -11.78
CA ASP A 149 7.27 5.78 -11.43
C ASP A 149 6.30 4.76 -10.81
N GLU A 150 6.26 3.53 -11.35
CA GLU A 150 5.21 2.55 -11.07
C GLU A 150 5.24 2.01 -9.64
N GLU A 151 6.29 2.31 -8.89
CA GLU A 151 6.46 1.89 -7.52
C GLU A 151 5.50 2.60 -6.56
N ARG A 152 4.91 1.79 -5.68
CA ARG A 152 3.93 2.23 -4.68
C ARG A 152 4.21 1.56 -3.37
N SER A 153 3.91 2.25 -2.27
CA SER A 153 4.05 1.69 -0.94
C SER A 153 2.72 1.41 -0.27
N VAL A 154 2.68 0.35 0.53
CA VAL A 154 1.63 0.08 1.51
C VAL A 154 2.25 -0.18 2.87
N LEU A 155 1.65 0.38 3.90
CA LEU A 155 2.06 0.14 5.28
C LEU A 155 1.73 -1.31 5.68
N ILE A 156 2.75 -2.04 6.11
CA ILE A 156 2.69 -3.43 6.57
C ILE A 156 3.18 -3.58 8.01
N GLY A 157 3.52 -2.49 8.71
CA GLY A 157 3.68 -2.41 10.17
C GLY A 157 2.37 -2.10 10.85
#